data_AF-A0A832EVE3-F1
#
_entry.id   AF-A0A832EVE3-F1
#
_cell.length_a   1.000
_cell.length_b   1.000
_cell.length_c   1.000
_cell.angle_alpha   90.00
_cell.angle_beta   90.00
_cell.angle_gamma   90.00
#
_symmetry.space_group_name_H-M   'P 1'
#
loop_
_entity.id
_entity.type
_entity.pdbx_description
1 polymer ?
#
loop_
_entity_poly.entity_id
_entity_poly.type
_entity_poly.pdbx_seq_one_letter_code
_entity_poly.pdbx_strand_id
1 'polypeptide(L)' 'MNTPATVACGDLDVSFLVARSRELADRLPYGRHQLLPSMAHLPQLENPAAVAGVITDVIAG' A
#
# COMPACT_ATOMS: atom_id res chain seq x y z
N MET A 1 3.68 -18.36 6.37
CA MET A 1 3.81 -18.27 4.89
C MET A 1 4.86 -17.22 4.59
N ASN A 2 5.74 -17.48 3.61
CA ASN A 2 6.88 -16.64 3.23
C ASN A 2 6.61 -15.99 1.86
N THR A 3 5.54 -15.19 1.75
CA THR A 3 5.11 -14.56 0.49
C THR A 3 5.39 -13.05 0.53
N PRO A 4 5.95 -12.43 -0.53
CA PRO A 4 6.04 -10.98 -0.64
C PRO A 4 4.68 -10.30 -0.50
N ALA A 5 4.63 -9.19 0.23
CA ALA A 5 3.40 -8.43 0.42
C ALA A 5 3.69 -6.92 0.44
N THR A 6 2.94 -6.16 -0.33
CA THR A 6 2.95 -4.69 -0.26
C THR A 6 1.67 -4.21 0.38
N VAL A 7 1.79 -3.42 1.45
CA VAL A 7 0.69 -2.69 2.07
C VAL A 7 0.74 -1.26 1.55
N ALA A 8 -0.24 -0.91 0.71
CA ALA A 8 -0.35 0.43 0.13
C ALA A 8 -1.55 1.18 0.71
N CYS A 9 -1.38 2.46 1.02
CA CYS A 9 -2.48 3.36 1.43
C CYS A 9 -2.24 4.77 0.88
N GLY A 10 -3.31 5.57 0.79
CA GLY A 10 -3.22 6.97 0.41
C GLY A 10 -2.51 7.82 1.48
N ASP A 11 -1.69 8.78 1.08
CA ASP A 11 -1.00 9.69 2.00
C ASP A 11 -1.94 10.71 2.68
N LEU A 12 -3.14 10.92 2.13
CA LEU A 12 -4.20 11.75 2.67
C LEU A 12 -5.26 10.95 3.45
N ASP A 13 -5.07 9.65 3.63
CA ASP A 13 -5.96 8.87 4.50
C ASP A 13 -5.83 9.33 5.97
N VAL A 14 -6.83 9.02 6.79
CA VAL A 14 -6.81 9.38 8.21
C VAL A 14 -5.55 8.83 8.88
N SER A 15 -4.90 9.65 9.72
CA SER A 15 -3.54 9.38 10.18
C SER A 15 -3.35 8.02 10.87
N PHE A 16 -4.38 7.50 11.52
CA PHE A 16 -4.31 6.16 12.15
C PHE A 16 -4.27 5.02 11.13
N LEU A 17 -4.89 5.17 9.95
CA LEU A 17 -4.82 4.17 8.87
C LEU A 17 -3.45 4.18 8.20
N VAL A 18 -2.86 5.35 8.01
CA VAL A 18 -1.46 5.48 7.53
C VAL A 18 -0.50 4.80 8.51
N ALA A 19 -0.64 5.08 9.81
CA ALA A 19 0.20 4.45 10.85
C ALA A 19 0.00 2.93 10.91
N ARG A 20 -1.25 2.46 10.85
CA ARG A 20 -1.58 1.02 10.86
C ARG A 20 -1.06 0.29 9.63
N SER A 21 -1.12 0.91 8.46
CA SER A 21 -0.61 0.32 7.20
C SER A 21 0.90 0.08 7.29
N ARG A 22 1.64 1.01 7.87
CA ARG A 22 3.06 0.83 8.17
C ARG A 22 3.31 -0.30 9.17
N GLU A 23 2.59 -0.31 10.30
CA GLU A 23 2.72 -1.37 11.30
C GLU A 23 2.46 -2.76 10.71
N LEU A 24 1.45 -2.89 9.84
CA LEU A 24 1.14 -4.14 9.17
C LEU A 24 2.29 -4.60 8.27
N ALA A 25 2.87 -3.70 7.47
CA ALA A 25 4.03 -4.02 6.63
C ALA A 25 5.23 -4.47 7.47
N ASP A 26 5.53 -3.77 8.57
CA ASP A 26 6.66 -4.09 9.45
C ASP A 26 6.52 -5.47 10.12
N ARG A 27 5.29 -5.98 10.27
CA ARG A 27 4.99 -7.30 10.88
C ARG A 27 5.02 -8.47 9.90
N LEU A 28 5.06 -8.21 8.59
CA LEU A 28 5.06 -9.25 7.56
C LEU A 28 6.51 -9.64 7.21
N PRO A 29 6.86 -10.94 7.09
CA PRO A 29 8.23 -11.40 6.83
C PRO A 29 8.90 -10.80 5.59
N TYR A 30 8.12 -10.36 4.60
CA TYR A 30 8.56 -9.67 3.38
C TYR A 30 7.64 -8.48 3.07
N GLY A 31 7.21 -7.79 4.12
CA GLY A 31 6.32 -6.63 4.00
C GLY A 31 7.04 -5.42 3.42
N ARG A 32 6.37 -4.74 2.50
CA ARG A 32 6.74 -3.40 2.02
C ARG A 32 5.59 -2.45 2.31
N HIS A 33 5.91 -1.24 2.74
CA HIS A 33 4.93 -0.16 2.90
C HIS A 33 5.06 0.83 1.74
N GLN A 34 3.94 1.21 1.14
CA GLN A 34 3.91 2.19 0.04
C GLN A 34 2.82 3.23 0.27
N LEU A 35 3.19 4.51 0.23
CA LEU A 35 2.22 5.59 0.19
C LEU A 35 1.85 5.91 -1.26
N LEU A 36 0.56 6.11 -1.50
CA LEU A 36 0.01 6.56 -2.78
C LEU A 36 -0.22 8.08 -2.68
N PRO A 37 0.57 8.91 -3.40
CA PRO A 37 0.49 10.35 -3.26
C PRO A 37 -0.85 10.92 -3.71
N SER A 38 -1.34 11.92 -2.98
CA SER A 38 -2.59 12.65 -3.28
C SER A 38 -3.84 11.78 -3.31
N MET A 39 -3.86 10.68 -2.55
CA MET A 39 -5.00 9.76 -2.44
C MET A 39 -5.40 9.64 -0.98
N ALA A 40 -6.70 9.51 -0.73
CA ALA A 40 -7.26 9.30 0.59
C ALA A 40 -7.65 7.83 0.78
N HIS A 41 -8.87 7.58 1.25
CA HIS A 41 -9.27 6.26 1.75
C HIS A 41 -9.55 5.24 0.64
N LEU A 42 -9.85 5.67 -0.58
CA LEU A 42 -10.23 4.79 -1.69
C LEU A 42 -9.34 4.97 -2.93
N PRO A 43 -8.02 4.66 -2.84
CA PRO A 43 -7.08 4.88 -3.94
C PRO A 43 -7.49 4.21 -5.26
N GLN A 44 -8.13 3.04 -5.20
CA GLN A 44 -8.65 2.34 -6.38
C GLN A 44 -9.77 3.08 -7.12
N LEU A 45 -10.47 4.01 -6.47
CA LEU A 45 -11.47 4.88 -7.10
C LEU A 45 -10.88 6.23 -7.52
N GLU A 46 -9.90 6.73 -6.77
CA GLU A 46 -9.26 8.03 -7.03
C GLU A 46 -8.25 7.95 -8.18
N ASN A 47 -7.43 6.90 -8.22
CA ASN A 47 -6.48 6.64 -9.30
C ASN A 47 -6.24 5.12 -9.49
N PRO A 48 -7.09 4.46 -10.29
CA PRO A 48 -6.97 3.02 -10.55
C PRO A 48 -5.62 2.61 -11.15
N ALA A 49 -5.01 3.48 -11.96
CA ALA A 49 -3.73 3.19 -12.61
C ALA A 49 -2.57 3.13 -11.62
N ALA A 50 -2.56 4.00 -10.62
CA ALA A 50 -1.55 3.96 -9.56
C ALA A 50 -1.63 2.67 -8.74
N VAL A 51 -2.84 2.22 -8.40
CA VAL A 51 -3.06 0.94 -7.70
C VAL A 51 -2.64 -0.24 -8.58
N ALA A 52 -2.99 -0.23 -9.87
CA ALA A 52 -2.54 -1.24 -10.81
C ALA A 52 -1.00 -1.31 -10.89
N GLY A 53 -0.32 -0.15 -10.87
CA GLY A 53 1.14 -0.05 -10.81
C GLY A 53 1.73 -0.81 -9.61
N VAL A 54 1.17 -0.63 -8.42
CA VAL A 54 1.60 -1.37 -7.21
C VAL A 54 1.50 -2.88 -7.43
N ILE A 55 0.40 -3.36 -8.02
CA ILE A 55 0.18 -4.78 -8.26
C ILE A 55 1.20 -5.31 -9.28
N THR A 56 1.41 -4.59 -10.37
CA THR A 56 2.37 -5.00 -11.41
C THR A 56 3.80 -5.04 -10.88
N ASP A 57 4.19 -4.09 -10.03
CA ASP A 57 5.52 -4.05 -9.42
C ASP A 57 5.77 -5.26 -8.51
N VAL A 58 4.76 -5.67 -7.73
CA VAL A 58 4.85 -6.87 -6.87
C VAL A 58 4.99 -8.15 -7.68
N ILE A 59 4.30 -8.25 -8.82
CA ILE A 59 4.37 -9.42 -9.70
C ILE A 59 5.71 -9.48 -10.44
N ALA A 60 6.28 -8.33 -10.80
CA ALA A 60 7.54 -8.24 -11.53
C ALA A 60 8.77 -8.64 -10.70
N GLY A 61 8.73 -8.49 -9.37
CA GLY A 61 9.76 -8.92 -8.42
C GLY A 61 10.76 -7.84 -8.02
#